data_AF-A0A1I4SPT7-F1
#
_entry.id   AF-A0A1I4SPT7-F1
#
_cell.length_a   1.000
_cell.length_b   1.000
_cell.length_c   1.000
_cell.angle_alpha   90.00
_cell.angle_beta   90.00
_cell.angle_gamma   90.00
#
_symmetry.space_group_name_H-M   'P 1'
#
loop_
_entity.id
_entity.type
_entity.pdbx_description
1 polymer ?
#
loop_
_entity_poly.entity_id
_entity_poly.type
_entity_poly.pdbx_seq_one_letter_code
_entity_poly.pdbx_strand_id
1 'polypeptide(L)'
;MNKLFTLFISFITLIACQTNTSETIGNQLNGTYCAEIKYSNSKTQKNSTYTLPVVIESNYLTKINWNNGGWLDDSHFKEPEFINQKTSFTDDRGRTFKITILAEGSCD
;
A
#
# COMPACT_ATOMS: atom_id res chain seq x y z
N MET A 1 6.26 -46.18 -48.75
CA MET A 1 6.66 -45.69 -47.41
C MET A 1 6.98 -44.22 -47.50
N ASN A 2 6.29 -43.46 -46.66
CA ASN A 2 6.09 -42.02 -46.69
C ASN A 2 7.42 -41.30 -46.40
N LYS A 3 7.62 -40.07 -46.88
CA LYS A 3 7.25 -38.88 -46.09
C LYS A 3 7.25 -37.63 -46.98
N LEU A 4 6.05 -37.09 -47.19
CA LEU A 4 5.81 -35.67 -47.40
C LEU A 4 5.18 -35.17 -46.10
N PHE A 5 5.82 -34.22 -45.41
CA PHE A 5 5.11 -33.17 -44.69
C PHE A 5 6.08 -32.05 -44.33
N THR A 6 6.01 -30.98 -45.12
CA THR A 6 6.56 -29.67 -44.80
C THR A 6 5.71 -29.06 -43.69
N LEU A 7 6.31 -28.48 -42.65
CA LEU A 7 5.65 -27.52 -41.79
C LEU A 7 6.63 -26.42 -41.39
N PHE A 8 6.36 -25.24 -41.95
CA PHE A 8 6.96 -23.96 -41.70
C PHE A 8 6.43 -23.36 -40.38
N ILE A 9 7.27 -22.52 -39.76
CA ILE A 9 6.98 -21.52 -38.72
C ILE A 9 6.81 -22.09 -37.30
N SER A 10 7.91 -22.07 -36.55
CA SER A 10 7.87 -21.82 -35.12
C SER A 10 8.47 -20.44 -34.89
N PHE A 11 7.58 -19.55 -34.47
CA PHE A 11 7.75 -18.16 -34.13
C PHE A 11 9.02 -17.91 -33.30
N ILE A 12 9.88 -17.00 -33.77
CA ILE A 12 10.85 -16.32 -32.91
C ILE A 12 10.03 -15.44 -31.96
N THR A 13 9.69 -15.95 -30.77
CA THR A 13 9.23 -15.07 -29.69
C THR A 13 10.44 -14.51 -28.98
N LEU A 14 10.93 -13.38 -29.51
CA LEU A 14 11.51 -12.33 -28.68
C LEU A 14 10.39 -11.87 -27.73
N ILE A 15 10.40 -12.36 -26.50
CA ILE A 15 9.94 -11.57 -25.37
C ILE A 15 11.08 -11.56 -24.38
N ALA A 16 11.87 -10.51 -24.48
CA ALA A 16 12.68 -10.04 -23.37
C ALA A 16 11.73 -9.75 -22.21
N CYS A 17 12.00 -10.35 -21.06
CA CYS A 17 11.85 -9.61 -19.82
C CYS A 17 13.08 -9.91 -18.97
N GLN A 18 14.24 -9.46 -19.46
CA GLN A 18 15.35 -9.19 -18.55
C GLN A 18 15.08 -7.84 -17.91
N THR A 19 14.28 -7.81 -16.85
CA THR A 19 14.32 -6.65 -15.94
C THR A 19 15.50 -6.85 -15.01
N ASN A 20 16.68 -6.49 -15.52
CA ASN A 20 17.80 -6.12 -14.66
C ASN A 20 17.49 -4.72 -14.10
N THR A 21 16.63 -4.62 -13.10
CA THR A 21 16.57 -3.42 -12.25
C THR A 21 17.64 -3.57 -11.19
N SER A 22 18.87 -3.23 -11.55
CA SER A 22 19.86 -2.82 -10.56
C SER A 22 19.49 -1.41 -10.14
N GLU A 23 18.73 -1.29 -9.08
CA GLU A 23 18.55 -0.01 -8.43
C GLU A 23 18.62 -0.23 -6.93
N THR A 24 19.33 0.65 -6.26
CA THR A 24 19.35 0.78 -4.81
C THR A 24 17.99 1.37 -4.39
N ILE A 25 16.89 0.64 -4.63
CA ILE A 25 15.53 1.12 -4.39
C ILE A 25 15.26 0.98 -2.90
N GLY A 26 15.14 2.10 -2.18
CA GLY A 26 14.47 2.07 -0.89
C GLY A 26 13.06 1.51 -1.14
N ASN A 27 12.73 0.35 -0.55
CA ASN A 27 11.47 -0.38 -0.79
C ASN A 27 10.28 0.60 -0.86
N GLN A 28 9.76 0.81 -2.07
CA GLN A 28 8.60 1.66 -2.29
C GLN A 28 7.34 0.89 -1.85
N LEU A 29 6.64 1.41 -0.86
CA LEU A 29 5.44 0.83 -0.29
C LEU A 29 4.28 0.99 -1.27
N ASN A 30 3.67 -0.14 -1.64
CA ASN A 30 2.52 -0.22 -2.53
C ASN A 30 1.66 -1.43 -2.14
N GLY A 31 0.40 -1.20 -1.81
CA GLY A 31 -0.57 -2.24 -1.46
C GLY A 31 -1.20 -2.05 -0.08
N THR A 32 -1.70 -3.16 0.48
CA THR A 32 -2.36 -3.19 1.80
C THR A 32 -1.37 -3.63 2.87
N TYR A 33 -1.36 -2.93 4.00
CA TYR A 33 -0.50 -3.21 5.14
C TYR A 33 -1.30 -3.18 6.45
N CYS A 34 -0.94 -4.04 7.40
CA CYS A 34 -1.46 -3.96 8.75
C CYS A 34 -0.68 -2.92 9.53
N ALA A 35 -1.37 -1.97 10.16
CA ALA A 35 -0.73 -0.86 10.86
C ALA A 35 -1.32 -0.60 12.24
N GLU A 36 -0.45 -0.19 13.17
CA GLU A 36 -0.85 0.43 14.42
C GLU A 36 -1.20 1.91 14.15
N ILE A 37 -2.38 2.32 14.59
CA ILE A 37 -2.90 3.69 14.44
C ILE A 37 -3.16 4.27 15.81
N LYS A 38 -2.34 5.23 16.22
CA LYS A 38 -2.56 6.05 17.41
C LYS A 38 -3.38 7.26 17.04
N TYR A 39 -4.62 7.29 17.52
CA TYR A 39 -5.61 8.32 17.33
C TYR A 39 -5.65 9.26 18.54
N SER A 40 -5.74 10.57 18.29
CA SER A 40 -5.97 11.59 19.32
C SER A 40 -6.95 12.66 18.84
N ASN A 41 -7.90 13.03 19.70
CA ASN A 41 -8.83 14.13 19.48
C ASN A 41 -8.72 15.14 20.62
N SER A 42 -8.03 16.26 20.36
CA SER A 42 -7.76 17.30 21.34
C SER A 42 -9.03 17.95 21.90
N LYS A 43 -10.09 18.08 21.09
CA LYS A 43 -11.37 18.67 21.52
C LYS A 43 -12.07 17.84 22.59
N THR A 44 -11.94 16.51 22.53
CA THR A 44 -12.61 15.57 23.45
C THR A 44 -11.66 14.94 24.46
N GLN A 45 -10.35 15.20 24.36
CA GLN A 45 -9.28 14.54 25.09
C GLN A 45 -9.29 13.00 24.98
N LYS A 46 -9.93 12.46 23.94
CA LYS A 46 -9.98 11.02 23.68
C LYS A 46 -8.76 10.58 22.89
N ASN A 47 -8.14 9.50 23.37
CA ASN A 47 -7.05 8.81 22.68
C ASN A 47 -7.43 7.34 22.51
N SER A 48 -7.00 6.73 21.41
CA SER A 48 -7.23 5.32 21.14
C SER A 48 -6.11 4.76 20.28
N THR A 49 -5.86 3.46 20.38
CA THR A 49 -4.93 2.73 19.52
C THR A 49 -5.72 1.66 18.79
N TYR A 50 -5.54 1.57 17.48
CA TYR A 50 -6.17 0.57 16.63
C TYR A 50 -5.11 -0.20 15.85
N THR A 51 -5.43 -1.44 15.50
CA THR A 51 -4.67 -2.23 14.52
C THR A 51 -5.59 -2.42 13.33
N LEU A 52 -5.31 -1.73 12.22
CA LEU A 52 -6.20 -1.63 11.07
C LEU A 52 -5.44 -1.78 9.75
N PRO A 53 -6.08 -2.33 8.70
CA PRO A 53 -5.50 -2.34 7.36
C PRO A 53 -5.48 -0.93 6.76
N VAL A 54 -4.34 -0.55 6.20
CA VAL A 54 -4.13 0.69 5.45
C VAL A 54 -3.74 0.38 4.00
N VAL A 55 -4.17 1.21 3.07
CA VAL A 55 -3.76 1.16 1.66
C VAL A 55 -2.73 2.26 1.43
N ILE A 56 -1.62 1.88 0.79
CA ILE A 56 -0.49 2.75 0.49
C ILE A 56 -0.23 2.67 -1.01
N GLU A 57 -0.09 3.83 -1.66
CA GLU A 57 0.28 3.93 -3.07
C GLU A 57 1.47 4.89 -3.21
N SER A 58 2.55 4.42 -3.82
CA SER A 58 3.78 5.18 -4.02
C SER A 58 4.34 5.82 -2.74
N ASN A 59 4.35 5.09 -1.62
CA ASN A 59 4.69 5.56 -0.26
C ASN A 59 3.68 6.53 0.39
N TYR A 60 2.57 6.87 -0.24
CA TYR A 60 1.55 7.76 0.34
C TYR A 60 0.38 6.96 0.89
N LEU A 61 -0.09 7.32 2.08
CA LEU A 61 -1.33 6.75 2.63
C LEU A 61 -2.52 7.22 1.79
N THR A 62 -3.29 6.27 1.25
CA THR A 62 -4.52 6.57 0.48
C THR A 62 -5.78 6.24 1.27
N LYS A 63 -5.75 5.21 2.14
CA LYS A 63 -6.95 4.77 2.87
C LYS A 63 -6.63 4.07 4.18
N ILE A 64 -7.48 4.26 5.18
CA ILE A 64 -7.58 3.46 6.41
C ILE A 64 -8.93 2.74 6.38
N ASN A 65 -8.94 1.42 6.53
CA ASN A 65 -10.16 0.62 6.59
C ASN A 65 -10.54 0.33 8.04
N TRP A 66 -11.77 0.63 8.44
CA TRP A 66 -12.30 0.36 9.77
C TRP A 66 -12.98 -1.01 9.82
N ASN A 67 -12.87 -1.70 10.95
CA ASN A 67 -13.45 -3.05 11.14
C ASN A 67 -14.99 -3.09 11.01
N ASN A 68 -15.66 -1.94 11.11
CA ASN A 68 -17.11 -1.83 10.91
C ASN A 68 -17.52 -1.58 9.44
N GLY A 69 -16.59 -1.72 8.49
CA GLY A 69 -16.83 -1.53 7.06
C GLY A 69 -16.78 -0.07 6.58
N GLY A 70 -16.46 0.88 7.46
CA GLY A 70 -16.18 2.26 7.06
C GLY A 70 -14.73 2.45 6.61
N TRP A 71 -14.41 3.61 6.03
CA TRP A 71 -13.04 3.98 5.67
C TRP A 71 -12.77 5.46 5.93
N LEU A 72 -11.49 5.83 5.95
CA LEU A 72 -11.01 7.21 5.94
C LEU A 72 -9.99 7.33 4.79
N ASP A 73 -10.23 8.23 3.85
CA ASP A 73 -9.42 8.43 2.64
C ASP A 73 -9.09 9.92 2.41
N ASP A 74 -8.51 10.22 1.25
CA ASP A 74 -8.07 11.53 0.78
C ASP A 74 -9.17 12.62 0.82
N SER A 75 -10.45 12.25 0.82
CA SER A 75 -11.55 13.18 1.03
C SER A 75 -11.53 13.87 2.41
N HIS A 76 -10.80 13.30 3.38
CA HIS A 76 -10.70 13.77 4.75
C HIS A 76 -9.30 14.20 5.18
N PHE A 77 -8.25 13.88 4.41
CA PHE A 77 -6.88 14.25 4.74
C PHE A 77 -6.01 14.46 3.51
N LYS A 78 -4.95 15.28 3.65
CA LYS A 78 -3.87 15.33 2.67
C LYS A 78 -2.99 14.10 2.84
N GLU A 79 -2.82 13.32 1.77
CA GLU A 79 -2.04 12.09 1.72
C GLU A 79 -0.62 12.27 2.28
N PRO A 80 -0.32 11.69 3.46
CA PRO A 80 1.01 11.80 4.04
C PRO A 80 1.94 10.69 3.53
N GLU A 81 3.21 11.03 3.32
CA GLU A 81 4.26 10.08 2.92
C GLU A 81 4.71 9.24 4.11
N PHE A 82 5.01 7.97 3.87
CA PHE A 82 5.67 7.10 4.83
C PHE A 82 7.19 7.26 4.77
N ILE A 83 7.78 7.60 5.92
CA ILE A 83 9.23 7.66 6.11
C ILE A 83 9.59 6.67 7.20
N ASN A 84 10.45 5.70 6.89
CA ASN A 84 10.83 4.62 7.81
C ASN A 84 9.60 3.91 8.41
N GLN A 85 8.66 3.50 7.54
CA GLN A 85 7.42 2.79 7.91
C GLN A 85 6.46 3.55 8.83
N LYS A 86 6.64 4.87 8.96
CA LYS A 86 5.85 5.74 9.84
C LYS A 86 5.32 6.94 9.08
N THR A 87 4.12 7.37 9.46
CA THR A 87 3.56 8.63 8.99
C THR A 87 2.60 9.23 10.01
N SER A 88 2.21 10.49 9.82
CA SER A 88 1.18 11.13 10.64
C SER A 88 0.47 12.23 9.88
N PHE A 89 -0.81 12.40 10.17
CA PHE A 89 -1.62 13.48 9.60
C PHE A 89 -2.68 13.95 10.58
N THR A 90 -3.29 15.09 10.24
CA THR A 90 -4.50 15.60 10.88
C THR A 90 -5.60 15.66 9.82
N ASP A 91 -6.77 15.14 10.16
CA ASP A 91 -7.92 15.18 9.24
C ASP A 91 -8.68 16.51 9.31
N ASP A 92 -9.66 16.65 8.42
CA ASP A 92 -10.58 17.79 8.32
C ASP A 92 -11.43 18.08 9.59
N ARG A 93 -11.47 17.13 10.54
CA ARG A 93 -12.17 17.26 11.83
C ARG A 93 -11.24 17.69 12.97
N GLY A 94 -9.94 17.78 12.72
CA GLY A 94 -8.92 18.13 13.71
C GLY A 94 -8.50 16.94 14.58
N ARG A 95 -8.66 15.71 14.09
CA ARG A 95 -8.22 14.48 14.74
C ARG A 95 -6.82 14.13 14.22
N THR A 96 -5.90 13.77 15.11
CA THR A 96 -4.52 13.42 14.74
C THR A 96 -4.35 11.92 14.72
N PHE A 97 -3.69 11.43 13.67
CA PHE A 97 -3.39 10.02 13.45
C PHE A 97 -1.88 9.87 13.32
N LYS A 98 -1.30 8.92 14.07
CA LYS A 98 0.08 8.46 13.90
C LYS A 98 0.04 7.00 13.52
N ILE A 99 0.64 6.65 12.39
CA ILE A 99 0.54 5.32 11.79
C ILE A 99 1.94 4.71 11.76
N THR A 100 2.03 3.44 12.17
CA THR A 100 3.24 2.62 12.07
C THR A 100 2.88 1.29 11.43
N ILE A 101 3.52 0.96 10.32
CA ILE A 101 3.33 -0.33 9.64
C ILE A 101 3.87 -1.44 10.55
N LEU A 102 3.10 -2.51 10.69
CA LEU A 102 3.46 -3.71 11.47
C LEU A 102 3.82 -4.88 10.55
N ALA A 103 3.05 -5.08 9.48
CA ALA A 103 3.23 -6.18 8.53
C ALA A 103 2.59 -5.84 7.17
N GLU A 104 2.98 -6.55 6.12
CA GLU A 104 2.28 -6.54 4.83
C GLU A 104 0.97 -7.34 4.92
N GLY A 105 -0.06 -6.93 4.17
CA GLY A 105 -1.37 -7.58 4.17
C GLY A 105 -2.38 -6.99 5.15
N SER A 106 -3.48 -7.72 5.38
CA SER A 106 -4.51 -7.34 6.36
C SER A 106 -4.06 -7.62 7.80
N CYS A 107 -4.82 -7.13 8.78
CA CYS A 107 -4.61 -7.46 10.19
C CYS A 107 -5.39 -8.74 10.54
N ASP A 108 -4.67 -9.83 10.84
CA ASP A 108 -5.21 -11.12 11.28
C ASP A 108 -5.51 -11.16 12.79
#